data_AF-A0A969TGF3-F1
#
_entry.id   AF-A0A969TGF3-F1
#
_cell.length_a   1.000
_cell.length_b   1.000
_cell.length_c   1.000
_cell.angle_alpha   90.00
_cell.angle_beta   90.00
_cell.angle_gamma   90.00
#
_symmetry.space_group_name_H-M   'P 1'
#
loop_
_entity.id
_entity.type
_entity.pdbx_description
1 polymer ?
#
loop_
_entity_poly.entity_id
_entity_poly.type
_entity_poly.pdbx_seq_one_letter_code
_entity_poly.pdbx_strand_id
1 'polypeptide(L)'
;MSHDSPFSQYPFRKKEPFVPLDPKGKVVKIYSCGPTVYGLAHIGNFRSFLVSDLLVRVLQYAGYEVIKAQNITDVGHLTGDDTADASGEDKIEKRPEKKNWILLKSLKDTLKSFLRMRKI
;
A
#
# COMPACT_ATOMS: atom_id res chain seq x y z
N MET A 1 18.25 12.28 -27.94
CA MET A 1 18.86 12.63 -26.64
C MET A 1 18.03 11.97 -25.56
N SER A 2 18.59 10.96 -24.90
CA SER A 2 17.98 10.21 -23.80
C SER A 2 17.89 11.10 -22.57
N HIS A 3 16.67 11.39 -22.11
CA HIS A 3 16.46 11.97 -20.78
C HIS A 3 16.61 10.86 -19.74
N ASP A 4 17.87 10.59 -19.37
CA ASP A 4 18.20 9.83 -18.19
C ASP A 4 18.09 10.74 -16.97
N SER A 5 16.88 10.83 -16.42
CA SER A 5 16.68 11.37 -15.08
C SER A 5 17.42 10.49 -14.07
N PRO A 6 18.32 11.05 -13.23
CA PRO A 6 19.06 10.29 -12.22
C PRO A 6 18.19 9.74 -11.08
N PHE A 7 16.86 9.97 -11.10
CA PHE A 7 15.95 9.67 -10.00
C PHE A 7 14.96 8.53 -10.27
N SER A 8 15.05 7.80 -11.39
CA SER A 8 14.21 6.60 -11.59
C SER A 8 14.88 5.39 -10.96
N GLN A 9 14.73 5.22 -9.64
CA GLN A 9 15.24 4.06 -8.89
C GLN A 9 14.40 2.78 -9.09
N TYR A 10 13.71 2.61 -10.22
CA TYR A 10 13.16 1.32 -10.59
C TYR A 10 14.21 0.61 -11.46
N PRO A 11 14.81 -0.50 -10.99
CA PRO A 11 16.03 -1.06 -11.59
C PRO A 11 15.88 -1.52 -13.04
N PHE A 12 14.66 -1.56 -13.58
CA PHE A 12 14.40 -2.01 -14.94
C PHE A 12 13.38 -1.11 -15.64
N ARG A 13 13.86 -0.30 -16.60
CA ARG A 13 13.03 0.32 -17.66
C ARG A 13 12.72 -0.65 -18.80
N LYS A 14 12.81 -1.96 -18.55
CA LYS A 14 12.56 -3.04 -19.51
C LYS A 14 11.61 -4.06 -18.88
N LYS A 15 10.77 -4.68 -19.71
CA LYS A 15 9.90 -5.77 -19.29
C LYS A 15 10.71 -7.07 -19.23
N GLU A 16 10.52 -7.84 -18.18
CA GLU A 16 11.18 -9.13 -17.98
C GLU A 16 10.15 -10.25 -17.79
N PRO A 17 10.48 -11.49 -18.16
CA PRO A 17 9.65 -12.64 -17.83
C PRO A 17 9.46 -12.74 -16.31
N PHE A 18 8.21 -12.84 -15.88
CA PHE A 18 7.90 -13.06 -14.47
C PHE A 18 8.09 -14.53 -14.11
N VAL A 19 8.93 -14.81 -13.11
CA VAL A 19 9.13 -16.14 -12.53
C VAL A 19 8.95 -16.03 -11.01
N PRO A 20 8.02 -16.79 -10.40
CA PRO A 20 7.86 -16.77 -8.95
C PRO A 20 9.12 -17.23 -8.23
N LEU A 21 9.35 -16.69 -7.03
CA LEU A 21 10.43 -17.13 -6.15
C LEU A 21 10.18 -18.53 -5.54
N ASP A 22 8.94 -19.00 -5.53
CA ASP A 22 8.60 -20.35 -5.10
C ASP A 22 9.21 -21.39 -6.06
N PRO A 23 10.02 -22.36 -5.57
CA PRO A 23 10.64 -23.39 -6.42
C PRO A 23 9.62 -24.24 -7.19
N LYS A 24 8.38 -24.36 -6.68
CA LYS A 24 7.30 -25.09 -7.36
C LYS A 24 6.59 -24.24 -8.42
N GLY A 25 6.89 -22.95 -8.50
CA GLY A 25 6.28 -22.01 -9.43
C GLY A 25 4.79 -21.75 -9.21
N LYS A 26 4.26 -22.04 -8.01
CA LYS A 26 2.81 -21.93 -7.72
C LYS A 26 2.48 -20.74 -6.84
N VAL A 27 3.37 -20.37 -5.92
CA VAL A 27 3.11 -19.33 -4.92
C VAL A 27 3.80 -18.02 -5.27
N VAL A 28 3.02 -16.94 -5.30
CA VAL A 28 3.51 -15.57 -5.48
C VAL A 28 3.28 -14.77 -4.21
N LYS A 29 4.35 -14.18 -3.67
CA LYS A 29 4.29 -13.30 -2.50
C LYS A 29 4.36 -11.85 -2.95
N ILE A 30 3.39 -11.03 -2.53
CA ILE A 30 3.32 -9.61 -2.86
C ILE A 30 3.32 -8.81 -1.57
N TYR A 31 4.18 -7.80 -1.52
CA TYR A 31 4.11 -6.75 -0.52
C TYR A 31 3.72 -5.44 -1.20
N SER A 32 2.79 -4.70 -0.61
CA SER A 32 2.46 -3.34 -1.04
C SER A 32 2.39 -2.42 0.17
N CYS A 33 2.98 -1.23 0.06
CA CYS A 33 2.88 -0.20 1.10
C CYS A 33 1.40 0.14 1.35
N GLY A 34 1.01 0.18 2.62
CA GLY A 34 -0.32 0.61 3.04
C GLY A 34 -0.35 2.05 3.54
N PRO A 35 -1.50 2.49 4.07
CA PRO A 35 -1.74 3.87 4.43
C PRO A 35 -1.00 4.27 5.72
N THR A 36 -0.64 5.55 5.80
CA THR A 36 -0.38 6.24 7.07
C THR A 36 -1.69 6.79 7.61
N VAL A 37 -2.07 6.46 8.85
CA VAL A 37 -3.42 6.75 9.39
C VAL A 37 -3.60 8.16 9.98
N TYR A 38 -2.81 9.14 9.54
CA TYR A 38 -2.89 10.54 9.99
C TYR A 38 -4.02 11.36 9.36
N GLY A 39 -4.71 10.84 8.34
CA GLY A 39 -5.79 11.55 7.67
C GLY A 39 -6.73 10.61 6.93
N LEU A 40 -7.79 11.19 6.35
CA LEU A 40 -8.68 10.46 5.45
C LEU A 40 -7.92 10.12 4.16
N ALA A 41 -8.13 8.90 3.65
CA ALA A 41 -7.60 8.50 2.36
C ALA A 41 -8.21 9.35 1.24
N HIS A 42 -7.37 9.87 0.35
CA HIS A 42 -7.79 10.59 -0.85
C HIS A 42 -7.74 9.69 -2.09
N ILE A 43 -8.30 10.16 -3.21
CA ILE A 43 -8.39 9.40 -4.47
C ILE A 43 -7.04 8.87 -4.98
N GLY A 44 -5.98 9.66 -4.80
CA GLY A 44 -4.61 9.23 -5.06
C GLY A 44 -4.17 8.00 -4.24
N ASN A 45 -4.52 7.88 -2.95
CA ASN A 45 -4.22 6.68 -2.17
C ASN A 45 -4.98 5.46 -2.72
N PHE A 46 -6.25 5.64 -3.09
CA PHE A 46 -7.07 4.56 -3.63
C PHE A 46 -6.50 3.98 -4.93
N ARG A 47 -5.93 4.81 -5.81
CA ARG A 47 -5.28 4.33 -7.04
C ARG A 47 -4.24 3.24 -6.75
N SER A 48 -3.35 3.47 -5.78
CA SER A 48 -2.31 2.51 -5.42
C SER A 48 -2.88 1.21 -4.85
N PHE A 49 -3.95 1.31 -4.05
CA PHE A 49 -4.63 0.13 -3.50
C PHE A 49 -5.33 -0.69 -4.58
N LEU A 50 -5.99 -0.02 -5.54
CA LEU A 50 -6.64 -0.65 -6.69
C LEU A 50 -5.64 -1.35 -7.59
N VAL A 51 -4.50 -0.73 -7.90
CA VAL A 51 -3.46 -1.36 -8.73
C VAL A 51 -2.89 -2.60 -8.04
N SER A 52 -2.60 -2.52 -6.74
CA SER A 52 -2.13 -3.66 -5.94
C SER A 52 -3.16 -4.79 -5.89
N ASP A 53 -4.45 -4.48 -5.85
CA ASP A 53 -5.50 -5.49 -5.91
C ASP A 53 -5.65 -6.11 -7.30
N LEU A 54 -5.66 -5.28 -8.35
CA LEU A 54 -5.76 -5.76 -9.73
C LEU A 54 -4.62 -6.74 -10.06
N LEU A 55 -3.39 -6.44 -9.61
CA LEU A 55 -2.25 -7.33 -9.78
C LEU A 55 -2.48 -8.70 -9.14
N VAL A 56 -3.01 -8.74 -7.92
CA VAL A 56 -3.34 -9.99 -7.21
C VAL A 56 -4.38 -10.78 -7.99
N ARG A 57 -5.43 -10.12 -8.48
CA ARG A 57 -6.48 -10.77 -9.28
C ARG A 57 -5.94 -11.34 -10.59
N VAL A 58 -5.08 -10.61 -11.28
CA VAL A 58 -4.44 -11.08 -12.53
C VAL A 58 -3.58 -12.31 -12.26
N LEU A 59 -2.82 -12.34 -11.18
CA LEU A 59 -1.98 -13.49 -10.83
C LEU A 59 -2.81 -14.71 -10.39
N GLN A 60 -3.90 -14.49 -9.64
CA GLN A 60 -4.84 -15.55 -9.30
C GLN A 60 -5.53 -16.11 -10.54
N TYR A 61 -5.96 -15.24 -11.46
CA TYR A 61 -6.53 -15.63 -12.74
C TYR A 61 -5.53 -16.44 -13.59
N ALA A 62 -4.24 -16.11 -13.51
CA ALA A 62 -3.17 -16.86 -14.15
C ALA A 62 -2.84 -18.21 -13.45
N GLY A 63 -3.55 -18.57 -12.38
CA GLY A 63 -3.42 -19.85 -11.69
C GLY A 63 -2.43 -19.88 -10.53
N TYR A 64 -1.90 -18.72 -10.10
CA TYR A 64 -1.02 -18.65 -8.94
C TYR A 64 -1.80 -18.59 -7.62
N GLU A 65 -1.25 -19.23 -6.60
CA GLU A 65 -1.61 -18.95 -5.22
C GLU A 65 -0.91 -17.66 -4.78
N VAL A 66 -1.67 -16.64 -4.38
CA VAL A 66 -1.10 -15.32 -4.04
C VAL A 66 -1.21 -15.05 -2.55
N ILE A 67 -0.07 -14.80 -1.91
CA ILE A 67 0.04 -14.33 -0.53
C ILE A 67 0.36 -12.84 -0.57
N LYS A 68 -0.58 -12.00 -0.13
CA LYS A 68 -0.42 -10.54 -0.08
C LYS A 68 -0.22 -10.05 1.34
N ALA A 69 0.81 -9.25 1.57
CA ALA A 69 1.01 -8.48 2.79
C ALA A 69 0.90 -6.97 2.50
N GLN A 70 0.31 -6.24 3.43
CA GLN A 70 0.22 -4.79 3.40
C GLN A 70 0.35 -4.26 4.83
N ASN A 71 1.25 -3.30 5.05
CA ASN A 71 1.43 -2.67 6.35
C ASN A 71 0.35 -1.60 6.62
N ILE A 72 0.24 -1.16 7.86
CA ILE A 72 -0.44 0.08 8.24
C ILE A 72 0.58 0.89 9.02
N THR A 73 0.80 2.15 8.64
CA THR A 73 1.73 3.03 9.34
C THR A 73 0.93 3.86 10.33
N ASP A 74 0.97 3.46 11.60
CA ASP A 74 0.39 4.16 12.73
C ASP A 74 1.40 5.04 13.47
N VAL A 75 2.70 4.73 13.39
CA VAL A 75 3.78 5.55 13.95
C VAL A 75 4.76 5.97 12.85
N GLY A 76 4.98 7.29 12.71
CA GLY A 76 5.90 7.92 11.76
C GLY A 76 5.37 8.19 10.34
N HIS A 77 6.23 8.82 9.53
CA HIS A 77 6.14 9.03 8.06
C HIS A 77 5.51 10.33 7.53
N LEU A 78 6.00 11.48 7.96
CA LEU A 78 6.00 12.71 7.16
C LEU A 78 7.42 13.29 7.17
N THR A 79 8.31 12.77 6.34
CA THR A 79 9.54 13.51 5.97
C THR A 79 9.11 14.60 4.99
N GLY A 80 8.72 15.72 5.58
CA GLY A 80 8.18 16.93 4.97
C GLY A 80 7.65 17.94 6.00
N ASP A 81 8.10 17.85 7.25
CA ASP A 81 8.00 18.88 8.29
C ASP A 81 9.18 19.87 8.15
N ASP A 82 9.62 20.18 6.93
CA ASP A 82 10.82 21.02 6.66
C ASP A 82 10.57 22.52 6.91
N THR A 83 9.40 22.89 7.43
CA THR A 83 9.16 24.21 8.04
C THR A 83 8.31 24.09 9.31
N ALA A 84 9.01 24.19 10.45
CA ALA A 84 8.60 24.70 11.77
C ALA A 84 8.29 23.74 12.94
N ASP A 85 8.01 22.45 12.77
CA ASP A 85 7.68 21.59 13.93
C ASP A 85 8.40 20.23 13.91
N ALA A 86 9.73 20.26 14.07
CA ALA A 86 10.61 19.10 14.22
C ALA A 86 10.55 18.47 15.64
N SER A 87 9.39 18.48 16.28
CA SER A 87 9.17 17.64 17.46
C SER A 87 8.57 16.33 16.96
N GLY A 88 9.30 15.22 17.11
CA GLY A 88 8.81 13.86 16.84
C GLY A 88 7.69 13.45 17.79
N GLU A 89 6.69 14.31 17.94
CA GLU A 89 5.54 14.14 18.81
C GLU A 89 4.47 13.32 18.09
N ASP A 90 3.98 12.33 18.81
CA ASP A 90 2.98 11.40 18.31
C ASP A 90 1.65 12.13 18.05
N LYS A 91 1.38 12.44 16.77
CA LYS A 91 0.17 13.15 16.34
C LYS A 91 -1.09 12.30 16.56
N ILE A 92 -0.97 11.00 16.90
CA ILE A 92 -2.10 10.12 17.26
C ILE A 92 -2.56 10.34 18.71
N GLU A 93 -1.63 10.47 19.66
CA GLU A 93 -1.97 10.71 21.08
C GLU A 93 -2.63 12.09 21.29
N LYS A 94 -2.27 13.09 20.47
CA LYS A 94 -2.87 14.43 20.54
C LYS A 94 -4.27 14.53 19.94
N ARG A 95 -4.80 13.47 19.31
CA ARG A 95 -6.17 13.48 18.72
C ARG A 95 -7.20 12.95 19.70
N PRO A 96 -8.39 13.58 19.77
CA PRO A 96 -9.48 13.07 20.60
C PRO A 96 -9.81 11.63 20.19
N GLU A 97 -9.80 10.69 21.14
CA GLU A 97 -9.93 9.23 20.92
C GLU A 97 -11.03 8.86 19.91
N LYS A 98 -12.17 9.57 19.95
CA LYS A 98 -13.31 9.34 19.06
C LYS A 98 -12.95 9.44 17.57
N LYS A 99 -12.04 10.33 17.16
CA LYS A 99 -11.64 10.49 15.74
C LYS A 99 -10.70 9.39 15.26
N ASN A 100 -9.79 8.91 16.11
CA ASN A 100 -8.88 7.80 15.77
C ASN A 100 -9.65 6.48 15.55
N TRP A 101 -10.64 6.21 16.41
CA TRP A 101 -11.56 5.08 16.23
C TRP A 101 -12.31 5.13 14.90
N ILE A 102 -12.83 6.29 14.52
CA ILE A 102 -13.60 6.46 13.27
C ILE A 102 -12.73 6.20 12.04
N LEU A 103 -11.49 6.67 12.03
CA LEU A 103 -10.55 6.46 10.92
C LEU A 103 -10.13 5.00 10.79
N LEU A 104 -9.74 4.36 11.90
CA LEU A 104 -9.39 2.94 11.90
C LEU A 104 -10.58 2.06 11.53
N LYS A 105 -11.79 2.42 11.99
CA LYS A 105 -13.02 1.74 11.62
C LYS A 105 -13.33 1.93 10.13
N SER A 106 -13.26 3.16 9.61
CA SER A 106 -13.46 3.44 8.18
C SER A 106 -12.46 2.69 7.31
N LEU A 107 -11.19 2.63 7.70
CA LEU A 107 -10.17 1.86 6.99
C LEU A 107 -10.48 0.35 7.03
N LYS A 108 -10.81 -0.19 8.21
CA LYS A 108 -11.21 -1.60 8.36
C LYS A 108 -12.47 -1.93 7.57
N ASP A 109 -13.46 -1.03 7.54
CA ASP A 109 -14.71 -1.21 6.81
C ASP A 109 -14.49 -1.12 5.30
N THR A 110 -13.64 -0.19 4.85
CA THR A 110 -13.21 -0.09 3.45
C THR A 110 -12.48 -1.37 3.03
N LEU A 111 -11.51 -1.84 3.82
CA LEU A 111 -10.79 -3.09 3.58
C LEU A 111 -11.72 -4.30 3.60
N LYS A 112 -12.66 -4.38 4.55
CA LYS A 112 -13.66 -5.46 4.62
C LYS A 112 -14.59 -5.43 3.41
N SER A 113 -15.07 -4.26 2.99
CA SER A 113 -15.89 -4.11 1.78
C SER A 113 -15.13 -4.60 0.55
N PHE A 114 -13.86 -4.20 0.45
CA PHE A 114 -12.94 -4.64 -0.61
C PHE A 114 -12.72 -6.16 -0.61
N LEU A 115 -12.48 -6.75 0.56
CA LEU A 115 -12.33 -8.19 0.75
C LEU A 115 -13.63 -8.97 0.57
N ARG A 116 -14.80 -8.35 0.77
CA ARG A 116 -16.11 -8.99 0.61
C ARG A 116 -16.52 -9.10 -0.86
N MET A 117 -16.03 -8.20 -1.72
CA MET A 117 -16.07 -8.34 -3.19
C MET A 117 -15.22 -9.51 -3.73
N ARG A 118 -14.55 -10.29 -2.87
CA ARG A 118 -13.77 -11.50 -3.21
C ARG A 118 -14.62 -12.77 -3.39
N LYS A 119 -15.95 -12.70 -3.16
CA LYS A 119 -16.87 -13.86 -3.20
C LYS A 119 -17.63 -14.02 -4.53
N ILE A 120 -17.20 -13.36 -5.59
CA ILE A 120 -17.72 -13.54 -6.95
C ILE A 120 -16.66 -14.25 -7.78
#